data_AF-A0A9J6RL55-F1
#
_entry.id   AF-A0A9J6RL55-F1
#
_cell.length_a   1.000
_cell.length_b   1.000
_cell.length_c   1.000
_cell.angle_alpha   90.00
_cell.angle_beta   90.00
_cell.angle_gamma   90.00
#
_symmetry.space_group_name_H-M   'P 1'
#
loop_
_entity.id
_entity.type
_entity.pdbx_description
1 polymer ?
#
loop_
_entity_poly.entity_id
_entity_poly.type
_entity_poly.pdbx_seq_one_letter_code
_entity_poly.pdbx_strand_id
1 'polypeptide(L)'
;MDTRTKTLRIFIISLSLVAAFWFSLFNYWQQYSTAYVISAYLIIGLFACHGLWQPQRYLGFYCGWIKVSHTLNRWLIQFLLTMIFFIIITPSALLYRLSGKNIRNSTLNQQGSYRINSSKKTAQDMEHPF
;
A
#
# COMPACT_ATOMS: atom_id res chain seq x y z
N MET A 1 -24.40 -7.54 -23.80
CA MET A 1 -23.62 -8.55 -23.04
C MET A 1 -23.25 -7.92 -21.70
N ASP A 2 -23.89 -8.34 -20.60
CA ASP A 2 -23.89 -7.67 -19.30
C ASP A 2 -22.48 -7.65 -18.65
N THR A 3 -21.94 -6.46 -18.39
CA THR A 3 -20.58 -6.25 -17.86
C THR A 3 -20.39 -6.89 -16.49
N ARG A 4 -21.47 -6.95 -15.68
CA ARG A 4 -21.45 -7.54 -14.33
C ARG A 4 -21.14 -9.04 -14.36
N THR A 5 -21.79 -9.76 -15.27
CA THR A 5 -21.57 -11.21 -15.40
C THR A 5 -20.15 -11.55 -15.82
N LYS A 6 -19.52 -10.71 -16.65
CA LYS A 6 -18.11 -10.86 -17.05
C LYS A 6 -17.18 -10.69 -15.86
N THR A 7 -17.37 -9.66 -15.04
CA THR A 7 -16.57 -9.42 -13.84
C THR A 7 -16.65 -10.58 -12.86
N LEU A 8 -17.85 -11.12 -12.62
CA LEU A 8 -18.01 -12.27 -11.73
C LEU A 8 -17.32 -13.54 -12.25
N ARG A 9 -17.40 -13.81 -13.55
CA ARG A 9 -16.69 -14.96 -14.16
C ARG A 9 -15.17 -14.83 -14.01
N ILE A 10 -14.63 -13.65 -14.31
CA ILE A 10 -13.19 -13.37 -14.16
C ILE A 10 -12.77 -13.55 -12.70
N PHE A 11 -13.57 -13.08 -11.74
CA PHE A 11 -13.30 -13.24 -10.32
C PHE A 11 -13.26 -14.72 -9.88
N ILE A 12 -14.22 -15.54 -10.34
CA ILE A 12 -14.25 -16.96 -9.98
C ILE A 12 -13.07 -17.71 -10.60
N ILE A 13 -12.72 -17.39 -11.84
CA ILE A 13 -11.54 -17.96 -12.51
C ILE A 13 -10.26 -17.57 -11.76
N SER A 14 -10.08 -16.29 -11.42
CA SER A 14 -8.88 -15.84 -10.71
C SER A 14 -8.78 -16.44 -9.31
N LEU A 15 -9.89 -16.51 -8.58
CA LEU A 15 -9.94 -17.14 -7.25
C LEU A 15 -9.57 -18.63 -7.33
N SER A 16 -10.11 -19.35 -8.30
CA SER A 16 -9.82 -20.79 -8.49
C SER A 16 -8.37 -21.03 -8.89
N LEU A 17 -7.81 -20.18 -9.75
CA LEU A 17 -6.41 -20.25 -10.16
C LEU A 17 -5.46 -19.98 -8.99
N VAL A 18 -5.73 -18.94 -8.19
CA VAL A 18 -4.95 -18.63 -6.99
C VAL A 18 -5.06 -19.76 -5.97
N ALA A 19 -6.26 -20.33 -5.77
CA ALA A 19 -6.46 -21.46 -4.87
C ALA A 19 -5.68 -22.71 -5.33
N ALA A 20 -5.73 -23.04 -6.63
CA ALA A 20 -4.97 -24.15 -7.20
C ALA A 20 -3.45 -23.94 -7.04
N PHE A 21 -2.97 -22.70 -7.26
CA PHE A 21 -1.57 -22.36 -7.07
C PHE A 21 -1.11 -22.55 -5.61
N TRP A 22 -1.86 -22.00 -4.65
CA TRP A 22 -1.54 -22.16 -3.23
C TRP A 22 -1.62 -23.62 -2.78
N PHE A 23 -2.63 -24.37 -3.25
CA PHE A 23 -2.77 -25.78 -2.94
C PHE A 23 -1.59 -26.60 -3.50
N SER A 24 -1.13 -26.29 -4.73
CA SER A 24 0.06 -26.92 -5.32
C SER A 24 1.32 -26.63 -4.51
N LEU A 25 1.51 -25.37 -4.07
CA LEU A 25 2.66 -24.99 -3.25
C LEU A 25 2.64 -25.71 -1.90
N PHE A 26 1.47 -25.78 -1.27
CA PHE A 26 1.29 -26.47 0.01
C PHE A 26 1.49 -27.99 -0.12
N ASN A 27 0.99 -28.58 -1.21
CA ASN A 27 1.21 -29.99 -1.50
C ASN A 27 2.69 -30.32 -1.73
N TYR A 28 3.44 -29.43 -2.40
CA TYR A 28 4.88 -29.60 -2.58
C TYR A 28 5.63 -29.68 -1.25
N TRP A 29 5.21 -28.91 -0.25
CA TRP A 29 5.86 -28.90 1.06
C TRP A 29 5.45 -30.09 1.94
N GLN A 30 4.15 -30.44 1.94
CA GLN A 30 3.62 -31.43 2.88
C GLN A 30 3.58 -32.88 2.33
N GLN A 31 3.77 -33.07 1.02
CA GLN A 31 3.78 -34.38 0.34
C GLN A 31 2.55 -35.25 0.65
N TYR A 32 1.34 -34.69 0.53
CA TYR A 32 0.10 -35.46 0.70
C TYR A 32 -0.04 -36.57 -0.34
N SER A 33 -0.71 -37.67 0.04
CA SER A 33 -1.04 -38.77 -0.87
C SER A 33 -1.81 -38.26 -2.11
N THR A 34 -1.48 -38.84 -3.26
CA THR A 34 -1.99 -38.46 -4.59
C THR A 34 -3.52 -38.44 -4.66
N ALA A 35 -4.21 -39.29 -3.91
CA ALA A 35 -5.68 -39.30 -3.84
C ALA A 35 -6.28 -38.01 -3.26
N TYR A 36 -5.66 -37.44 -2.22
CA TYR A 36 -6.10 -36.16 -1.64
C TYR A 36 -5.84 -34.98 -2.57
N VAL A 37 -4.73 -35.05 -3.32
CA VAL A 37 -4.37 -34.02 -4.29
C VAL A 37 -5.38 -33.96 -5.43
N ILE A 38 -5.70 -35.11 -6.02
CA ILE A 38 -6.65 -35.21 -7.14
C ILE A 38 -8.05 -34.78 -6.70
N SER A 39 -8.51 -35.24 -5.53
CA SER A 39 -9.84 -34.85 -5.02
C SER A 39 -9.95 -33.35 -4.77
N ALA A 40 -8.91 -32.70 -4.23
CA ALA A 40 -8.90 -31.26 -4.05
C ALA A 40 -8.97 -30.50 -5.39
N TYR A 41 -8.20 -30.91 -6.41
CA TYR A 41 -8.29 -30.30 -7.73
C TYR A 41 -9.65 -30.51 -8.39
N LEU A 42 -10.29 -31.67 -8.20
CA LEU A 42 -11.67 -31.90 -8.68
C LEU A 42 -12.67 -30.97 -8.00
N ILE A 43 -12.55 -30.74 -6.68
CA ILE A 43 -13.41 -29.81 -5.96
C ILE A 43 -13.23 -28.37 -6.47
N ILE A 44 -11.98 -27.94 -6.67
CA ILE A 44 -11.66 -26.61 -7.21
C ILE A 44 -12.21 -26.45 -8.63
N GLY A 45 -12.01 -27.45 -9.49
CA GLY A 45 -12.52 -27.45 -10.87
C GLY A 45 -14.05 -27.44 -10.92
N LEU A 46 -14.71 -28.24 -10.09
CA LEU A 46 -16.16 -28.28 -10.01
C LEU A 46 -16.72 -26.94 -9.51
N PHE A 47 -16.07 -26.33 -8.52
CA PHE A 47 -16.41 -24.99 -8.05
C PHE A 47 -16.30 -23.94 -9.16
N ALA A 48 -15.21 -23.97 -9.95
CA ALA A 48 -15.03 -23.07 -11.09
C ALA A 48 -16.12 -23.28 -12.17
N CYS A 49 -16.43 -24.52 -12.52
CA CYS A 49 -17.48 -24.86 -13.48
C CYS A 49 -18.87 -24.41 -13.01
N HIS A 50 -19.22 -24.65 -11.74
CA HIS A 50 -20.50 -24.23 -11.18
C HIS A 50 -20.63 -22.71 -11.16
N GLY A 51 -19.54 -22.00 -10.84
CA GLY A 51 -19.48 -20.54 -10.89
C GLY A 51 -19.64 -19.93 -12.29
N LEU A 52 -19.23 -20.65 -13.34
CA LEU A 52 -19.45 -20.23 -14.73
C LEU A 52 -20.91 -20.39 -15.17
N TRP A 53 -21.60 -21.43 -14.70
CA TRP A 53 -23.00 -21.70 -15.04
C TRP A 53 -23.95 -20.69 -14.37
N GLN A 54 -23.76 -20.42 -13.07
CA GLN A 54 -24.63 -19.52 -12.31
C GLN A 54 -23.83 -18.44 -11.58
N PRO A 55 -23.27 -17.44 -12.29
CA PRO A 55 -22.43 -16.42 -11.68
C PRO A 55 -23.21 -15.57 -10.65
N GLN A 56 -24.51 -15.34 -10.86
CA GLN A 56 -25.31 -14.47 -9.98
C GLN A 56 -25.40 -14.95 -8.53
N ARG A 57 -25.30 -16.26 -8.28
CA ARG A 57 -25.35 -16.82 -6.91
C ARG A 57 -24.10 -16.46 -6.10
N TYR A 58 -23.00 -16.16 -6.76
CA TYR A 58 -21.72 -15.77 -6.15
C TYR A 58 -21.59 -14.27 -5.93
N LEU A 59 -22.62 -13.49 -6.24
CA LEU A 59 -22.57 -12.03 -6.13
C LEU A 59 -22.44 -11.57 -4.67
N GLY A 60 -23.14 -12.22 -3.74
CA GLY A 60 -23.01 -11.96 -2.30
C GLY A 60 -21.60 -12.25 -1.79
N PHE A 61 -21.01 -13.38 -2.22
CA PHE A 61 -19.63 -13.74 -1.88
C PHE A 61 -18.62 -12.75 -2.46
N TYR A 62 -18.77 -12.35 -3.73
CA TYR A 62 -17.95 -11.33 -4.38
C TYR A 62 -17.99 -10.00 -3.63
N CYS A 63 -19.18 -9.49 -3.30
CA CYS A 63 -19.33 -8.23 -2.56
C CYS A 63 -18.69 -8.31 -1.16
N GLY A 64 -18.88 -9.43 -0.46
CA GLY A 64 -18.22 -9.67 0.83
C GLY A 64 -16.70 -9.66 0.70
N TRP A 65 -16.16 -10.39 -0.28
CA TRP A 65 -14.73 -10.49 -0.53
C TRP A 65 -14.09 -9.14 -0.88
N ILE A 66 -14.75 -8.34 -1.72
CA ILE A 66 -14.28 -6.99 -2.07
C ILE A 66 -14.29 -6.07 -0.85
N LYS A 67 -15.32 -6.14 0.00
CA LYS A 67 -15.38 -5.35 1.24
C LYS A 67 -14.25 -5.69 2.19
N VAL A 68 -13.95 -6.98 2.35
CA VAL A 68 -12.81 -7.46 3.16
C VAL A 68 -11.49 -6.95 2.56
N SER A 69 -11.31 -7.11 1.25
CA SER A 69 -10.10 -6.68 0.55
C SER A 69 -9.85 -5.18 0.70
N HIS A 70 -10.89 -4.35 0.58
CA HIS A 70 -10.77 -2.91 0.76
C HIS A 70 -10.41 -2.54 2.21
N THR A 71 -10.99 -3.24 3.18
CA THR A 71 -10.68 -3.05 4.60
C THR A 71 -9.22 -3.41 4.87
N LEU A 72 -8.78 -4.58 4.41
CA LEU A 72 -7.41 -5.04 4.56
C LEU A 72 -6.41 -4.10 3.88
N ASN A 73 -6.74 -3.59 2.69
CA ASN A 73 -5.89 -2.62 2.00
C ASN A 73 -5.73 -1.31 2.78
N ARG A 74 -6.80 -0.81 3.42
CA ARG A 74 -6.71 0.38 4.29
C ARG A 74 -5.73 0.16 5.43
N TRP A 75 -5.84 -0.98 6.11
CA TRP A 75 -4.93 -1.37 7.18
C TRP A 75 -3.50 -1.52 6.68
N LEU A 76 -3.31 -2.17 5.53
CA LEU A 76 -2.00 -2.42 4.93
C LEU A 76 -1.29 -1.13 4.57
N ILE A 77 -1.98 -0.17 3.92
CA ILE A 77 -1.39 1.13 3.56
C ILE A 77 -0.97 1.91 4.81
N GLN A 78 -1.84 1.96 5.83
CA GLN A 78 -1.53 2.64 7.09
C GLN A 78 -0.33 1.99 7.80
N PHE A 79 -0.31 0.66 7.85
CA PHE A 79 0.78 -0.10 8.44
C PHE A 79 2.09 0.13 7.68
N LEU A 80 2.06 0.05 6.35
CA LEU A 80 3.22 0.25 5.49
C LEU A 80 3.78 1.66 5.60
N LEU A 81 2.92 2.68 5.64
CA LEU A 81 3.33 4.06 5.86
C LEU A 81 3.99 4.26 7.24
N THR A 82 3.42 3.65 8.28
CA THR A 82 3.98 3.68 9.64
C THR A 82 5.35 3.00 9.67
N MET A 83 5.46 1.85 9.01
CA MET A 83 6.69 1.07 8.94
C MET A 83 7.80 1.84 8.20
N ILE A 84 7.48 2.46 7.06
CA ILE A 84 8.40 3.34 6.33
C ILE A 84 8.83 4.53 7.19
N PHE A 85 7.89 5.18 7.88
CA PHE A 85 8.21 6.32 8.71
C PHE A 85 9.18 5.96 9.84
N PHE A 86 8.93 4.85 10.54
CA PHE A 86 9.77 4.43 11.67
C PHE A 86 11.09 3.79 11.25
N ILE A 87 11.14 3.03 10.16
CA ILE A 87 12.34 2.27 9.76
C ILE A 87 13.25 3.07 8.83
N ILE A 88 12.69 3.97 8.01
CA ILE A 88 13.47 4.69 7.00
C ILE A 88 13.60 6.16 7.39
N ILE A 89 12.48 6.84 7.59
CA ILE A 89 12.46 8.31 7.77
C ILE A 89 13.03 8.71 9.15
N THR A 90 12.62 8.03 10.21
CA THR A 90 13.05 8.35 11.58
C THR A 90 14.55 8.17 11.79
N PRO A 91 15.17 7.02 11.45
CA PRO A 91 16.61 6.86 11.62
C PRO A 91 17.40 7.75 10.67
N SER A 92 16.93 7.98 9.44
CA SER A 92 17.62 8.93 8.55
C SER A 92 17.62 10.34 9.14
N ALA A 93 16.48 10.84 9.64
CA ALA A 93 16.41 12.13 10.32
C ALA A 93 17.29 12.20 11.58
N LEU A 94 17.36 11.11 12.34
CA LEU A 94 18.21 11.03 13.53
C LEU A 94 19.69 11.04 13.15
N LEU A 95 20.10 10.30 12.12
CA LEU A 95 21.47 10.33 11.57
C LEU A 95 21.83 11.72 11.04
N TYR A 96 20.91 12.40 10.35
CA TYR A 96 21.10 13.79 9.93
C TYR A 96 21.28 14.74 11.13
N ARG A 97 20.49 14.55 12.19
CA ARG A 97 20.61 15.33 13.43
C ARG A 97 21.97 15.10 14.12
N LEU A 98 22.44 13.85 14.17
CA LEU A 98 23.75 13.51 14.73
C LEU A 98 24.92 14.03 13.88
N SER A 99 24.75 14.10 12.56
CA SER A 99 25.78 14.59 11.64
C SER A 99 26.06 16.10 11.78
N GLY A 100 25.34 16.82 12.65
CA GLY A 100 25.58 18.23 12.95
C GLY A 100 25.38 19.18 11.75
N LYS A 101 24.94 18.65 10.61
CA LYS A 101 24.70 19.41 9.38
C LYS A 101 23.39 20.17 9.56
N ASN A 102 23.51 21.36 10.14
CA ASN A 102 22.40 22.27 10.32
C ASN A 102 21.91 22.71 8.93
N ILE A 103 20.89 22.02 8.39
CA ILE A 103 20.25 22.41 7.13
C ILE A 103 19.63 23.80 7.27
N ARG A 104 19.32 24.20 8.51
CA ARG A 104 18.99 25.57 8.90
C ARG A 104 20.25 26.39 9.17
N ASN A 105 21.15 26.44 8.19
CA ASN A 105 22.07 27.56 8.04
C ASN A 105 21.33 28.72 7.34
N SER A 106 20.12 29.06 7.80
CA SER A 106 19.78 30.47 7.89
C SER A 106 20.70 30.99 8.97
N THR A 107 21.65 31.82 8.59
CA THR A 107 22.56 32.60 9.43
C THR A 107 21.89 33.11 10.73
N LEU A 108 21.80 32.26 11.75
CA LEU A 108 21.41 32.67 13.10
C LEU A 108 22.65 33.34 13.67
N ASN A 109 22.73 34.63 13.38
CA ASN A 109 23.73 35.53 13.91
C ASN A 109 23.73 35.38 15.43
N GLN A 110 24.86 34.98 16.00
CA GLN A 110 25.02 34.59 17.41
C GLN A 110 24.98 35.80 18.37
N GLN A 111 24.10 36.75 18.14
CA GLN A 111 24.08 38.03 18.83
C GLN A 111 22.71 38.27 19.46
N GLY A 112 22.40 37.51 20.52
CA GLY A 112 21.46 37.84 21.62
C GLY A 112 20.06 38.41 21.29
N SER A 113 19.65 38.43 20.03
CA SER A 113 18.54 39.22 19.53
C SER A 113 18.05 38.63 18.21
N TYR A 114 16.73 38.56 18.05
CA TYR A 114 16.07 38.17 16.81
C TYR A 114 16.21 39.23 15.69
N ARG A 115 16.83 40.39 15.99
CA ARG A 115 16.98 41.47 15.01
C ARG A 115 18.00 41.11 13.94
N ILE A 116 17.52 41.04 12.70
CA ILE A 116 18.35 41.13 11.50
C ILE A 116 18.80 42.59 11.38
N ASN A 117 20.11 42.85 11.29
CA ASN A 117 20.62 44.20 11.09
C ASN A 117 20.05 44.76 9.76
N SER A 118 19.19 45.77 9.85
CA SER A 118 18.74 46.51 8.66
C SER A 118 19.92 47.28 8.09
N SER A 119 20.10 47.23 6.76
CA SER A 119 21.03 48.14 6.08
C SER A 119 20.67 49.59 6.44
N LYS A 120 21.68 50.43 6.72
CA LYS A 120 21.45 51.86 6.98
C LYS A 120 20.90 52.48 5.69
N LYS A 121 19.64 52.93 5.72
CA LYS A 121 19.07 53.72 4.61
C LYS A 121 19.94 54.94 4.37
N THR A 122 20.39 55.13 3.14
CA THR A 122 21.05 56.36 2.73
C THR A 122 19.98 57.41 2.41
N ALA A 123 20.28 58.70 2.52
CA ALA A 123 19.33 59.77 2.20
C ALA A 123 18.70 59.61 0.81
N GLN A 124 19.48 59.10 -0.14
CA GLN A 124 19.04 58.78 -1.51
C GLN A 124 17.92 57.72 -1.56
N ASP A 125 17.93 56.72 -0.66
CA ASP A 125 16.88 55.70 -0.58
C ASP A 125 15.56 56.26 -0.02
N MET A 126 15.59 57.47 0.56
CA MET A 126 14.40 58.17 1.04
C MET A 126 13.77 59.06 -0.02
N GLU A 127 14.45 59.32 -1.13
CA GLU A 127 13.92 60.12 -2.24
C GLU A 127 12.92 59.32 -3.09
N HIS A 128 13.00 57.98 -3.08
CA HIS A 128 12.14 57.09 -3.86
C HIS A 128 11.56 55.99 -2.95
N PRO A 129 10.51 56.30 -2.17
CA PRO A 129 10.00 55.40 -1.13
C PRO A 129 9.17 54.20 -1.63
N PHE A 130 8.92 54.07 -2.95
CA PHE A 130 8.14 52.99 -3.57
C PHE A 130 8.81 52.50 -4.86
#